data_AF-A0AB39NRL6-F1
#
_entry.id   AF-A0AB39NRL6-F1
#
_cell.length_a   1.000
_cell.length_b   1.000
_cell.length_c   1.000
_cell.angle_alpha   90.00
_cell.angle_beta   90.00
_cell.angle_gamma   90.00
#
_symmetry.space_group_name_H-M   'P 1'
#
loop_
_entity.id
_entity.type
_entity.pdbx_description
1 polymer ?
#
loop_
_entity_poly.entity_id
_entity_poly.type
_entity_poly.pdbx_seq_one_letter_code
_entity_poly.pdbx_strand_id
1 'polypeptide(L)' 'MDAFTAGLLQRIKATESDLSRARDEGDDFLVEVEQGELDDLRRLAAEHGVEVGATSV' A
#
# COMPACT_ATOMS: atom_id res chain seq x y z
N MET A 1 -12.93 -13.38 1.55
CA MET A 1 -11.49 -13.08 1.64
C MET A 1 -10.86 -14.09 2.57
N ASP A 2 -9.71 -14.65 2.18
CA ASP A 2 -8.92 -15.53 3.04
C ASP A 2 -8.04 -14.71 4.01
N ALA A 3 -7.41 -15.39 4.96
CA ALA A 3 -6.54 -14.76 5.95
C ALA A 3 -5.34 -14.05 5.30
N PHE A 4 -4.86 -14.56 4.17
CA PHE A 4 -3.79 -13.94 3.39
C PHE A 4 -4.22 -12.57 2.85
N THR A 5 -5.36 -12.52 2.16
CA THR A 5 -5.93 -11.30 1.58
C THR A 5 -6.24 -10.28 2.67
N ALA A 6 -6.79 -10.72 3.81
CA ALA A 6 -7.06 -9.82 4.94
C ALA A 6 -5.77 -9.20 5.48
N GLY A 7 -4.70 -10.00 5.65
CA GLY A 7 -3.39 -9.51 6.06
C GLY A 7 -2.76 -8.57 5.03
N LEU A 8 -2.93 -8.85 3.74
CA LEU A 8 -2.43 -8.02 2.66
C LEU A 8 -3.08 -6.62 2.65
N LEU A 9 -4.41 -6.57 2.80
CA LEU A 9 -5.15 -5.30 2.90
C LEU A 9 -4.78 -4.50 4.15
N GLN A 10 -4.50 -5.18 5.26
CA GLN A 10 -4.04 -4.52 6.47
C GLN A 10 -2.67 -3.86 6.26
N ARG A 11 -1.75 -4.56 5.60
CA ARG A 11 -0.43 -4.02 5.27
C ARG A 11 -0.53 -2.83 4.31
N ILE A 12 -1.35 -2.92 3.26
CA ILE A 12 -1.57 -1.79 2.35
C ILE A 12 -2.02 -0.55 3.11
N LYS A 13 -2.99 -0.68 4.01
CA LYS A 13 -3.46 0.46 4.82
C LYS A 13 -2.38 1.03 5.75
N ALA A 14 -1.53 0.17 6.31
CA ALA A 14 -0.43 0.61 7.17
C ALA A 14 0.59 1.41 6.34
N THR A 15 1.07 0.84 5.22
CA THR A 15 1.99 1.50 4.29
C THR A 15 1.42 2.81 3.74
N GLU A 16 0.11 2.89 3.43
CA GLU A 16 -0.53 4.14 3.02
C GLU A 16 -0.51 5.22 4.12
N SER A 17 -0.71 4.81 5.38
CA SER A 17 -0.62 5.71 6.53
C SER A 17 0.82 6.17 6.77
N ASP A 18 1.79 5.27 6.67
CA ASP A 18 3.21 5.54 6.88
C ASP A 18 3.76 6.43 5.75
N LEU A 19 3.38 6.17 4.50
CA LEU A 19 3.65 7.03 3.34
C LEU A 19 3.08 8.43 3.51
N SER A 20 1.86 8.56 4.04
CA SER A 20 1.24 9.87 4.28
C SER A 20 2.02 10.63 5.35
N ARG A 21 2.41 9.97 6.44
CA ARG A 21 3.27 10.56 7.48
C ARG A 21 4.64 10.97 6.93
N ALA A 22 5.29 10.13 6.12
CA ALA A 22 6.59 10.44 5.51
C ALA A 22 6.52 11.71 4.63
N ARG A 23 5.43 11.88 3.88
CA ARG A 23 5.17 13.10 3.09
C ARG A 23 4.96 14.32 3.98
N ASP A 24 4.20 14.18 5.07
CA ASP A 24 3.95 15.27 6.02
C ASP A 24 5.22 15.71 6.74
N GLU A 25 6.13 14.77 7.02
CA GLU A 25 7.42 15.03 7.68
C GLU A 25 8.51 15.54 6.71
N GLY A 26 8.29 15.45 5.40
CA GLY A 26 9.28 15.81 4.38
C GLY A 26 10.46 14.84 4.30
N ASP A 27 10.25 13.58 4.67
CA ASP A 27 11.26 12.52 4.57
C ASP A 27 11.20 11.88 3.17
N ASP A 28 11.84 12.53 2.21
CA ASP A 28 11.83 12.10 0.80
C ASP A 28 12.35 10.66 0.61
N PHE A 29 13.31 10.22 1.43
CA PHE A 29 13.82 8.85 1.37
C PHE A 29 12.77 7.84 1.83
N LEU A 30 12.13 8.12 2.97
CA LEU A 30 11.06 7.24 3.46
C LEU A 30 9.86 7.22 2.50
N VAL A 31 9.54 8.35 1.84
CA VAL A 31 8.51 8.39 0.80
C VAL A 31 8.83 7.43 -0.35
N GLU A 32 10.07 7.39 -0.85
CA GLU A 32 10.47 6.46 -1.91
C GLU A 32 10.35 4.99 -1.47
N VAL A 33 10.78 4.69 -0.24
CA VAL A 33 10.70 3.33 0.33
C VAL A 33 9.24 2.87 0.46
N GLU A 34 8.39 3.68 1.09
CA GLU A 34 6.99 3.33 1.35
C GLU A 34 6.18 3.26 0.03
N GLN A 35 6.49 4.11 -0.95
CA GLN A 35 5.84 4.04 -2.27
C GLN A 35 6.19 2.74 -3.00
N GLY A 36 7.45 2.29 -2.94
CA GLY A 36 7.87 1.02 -3.50
C GLY A 36 7.18 -0.18 -2.86
N GLU A 37 7.11 -0.22 -1.52
CA GLU A 37 6.37 -1.28 -0.82
C GLU A 37 4.88 -1.27 -1.19
N LEU A 38 4.25 -0.09 -1.26
CA LEU A 38 2.84 0.04 -1.61
C LEU A 38 2.54 -0.50 -3.02
N ASP A 39 3.41 -0.23 -3.98
CA ASP A 39 3.26 -0.70 -5.35
C ASP A 39 3.38 -2.23 -5.43
N ASP A 40 4.34 -2.82 -4.70
CA ASP A 40 4.48 -4.27 -4.60
C ASP A 40 3.28 -4.95 -3.93
N LEU A 41 2.76 -4.35 -2.85
CA LEU A 41 1.58 -4.87 -2.16
C LEU A 41 0.33 -4.81 -3.05
N ARG A 42 0.15 -3.74 -3.82
CA ARG A 42 -0.97 -3.61 -4.78
C ARG A 42 -0.85 -4.62 -5.91
N ARG A 43 0.35 -4.84 -6.44
CA ARG A 43 0.60 -5.88 -7.44
C ARG A 43 0.27 -7.27 -6.90
N LEU A 44 0.74 -7.59 -5.69
CA LEU A 44 0.42 -8.85 -5.03
C LEU A 44 -1.09 -9.02 -4.80
N ALA A 45 -1.80 -7.94 -4.45
CA ALA A 45 -3.24 -8.00 -4.29
C ALA A 45 -3.95 -8.32 -5.61
N ALA A 46 -3.53 -7.68 -6.70
CA ALA A 46 -4.04 -7.95 -8.04
C ALA A 46 -3.78 -9.39 -8.51
N GLU A 47 -2.58 -9.93 -8.25
CA GLU A 47 -2.24 -11.34 -8.53
C GLU A 47 -3.15 -12.33 -7.79
N HIS A 48 -3.70 -11.91 -6.64
CA HIS A 48 -4.66 -12.68 -5.84
C HIS A 48 -6.14 -12.33 -6.12
N GLY A 49 -6.41 -11.54 -7.17
CA GLY A 49 -7.77 -11.17 -7.59
C GLY A 49 -8.44 -10.10 -6.74
N VAL A 50 -7.64 -9.28 -6.05
CA VAL A 50 -8.12 -8.20 -5.16
C VAL A 50 -7.72 -6.87 -5.76
N GLU A 51 -8.69 -6.12 -6.27
CA GLU A 51 -8.45 -4.76 -6.73
C GLU A 51 -8.35 -3.80 -5.55
N VAL A 52 -7.18 -3.18 -5.40
CA VAL A 52 -6.92 -2.19 -4.34
C VAL A 52 -6.55 -0.88 -4.99
N GLY A 53 -7.49 0.06 -4.97
CA GLY A 53 -7.28 1.42 -5.44
C GLY A 53 -7.33 1.56 -6.96
N ALA A 54 -8.54 1.51 -7.52
CA ALA A 54 -8.89 2.45 -8.58
C ALA A 54 -9.77 3.51 -7.92
N THR A 55 -9.22 4.70 -7.69
CA THR A 55 -10.08 5.88 -7.56
C THR A 55 -10.80 6.00 -8.90
N SER A 56 -12.06 5.60 -8.95
CA SER A 56 -12.93 5.90 -10.08
C SER A 56 -12.93 7.42 -10.23
N VAL A 57 -12.23 7.92 -11.25
CA VAL A 57 -12.32 9.29 -11.72
C VAL A 57 -13.65 9.48 -12.43
#